data_AF-A0AAV9U657-F1
#
_entry.id   AF-A0AAV9U657-F1
#
_cell.length_a   1.000
_cell.length_b   1.000
_cell.length_c   1.000
_cell.angle_alpha   90.00
_cell.angle_beta   90.00
_cell.angle_gamma   90.00
#
_symmetry.space_group_name_H-M   'P 1'
#
loop_
_entity.id
_entity.type
_entity.pdbx_description
1 polymer ?
#
loop_
_entity_poly.entity_id
_entity_poly.type
_entity_poly.pdbx_seq_one_letter_code
_entity_poly.pdbx_strand_id
1 'polypeptide(L)'
;MDPFPSPQSSRPNSFIQPLHHPDSLYFIEKSPWGQCECAGCDEFITAGEYRLSVFPGAFGPYSKTHPDVYHIRCFEHKDYALRKDFINRITPLSLSTWTKRGRRDLLTGFHMIPRGLEYLILHYKKQRLKWIEVRENQLAGADTGSTASGGLIDASVNTTPSAQVDGQDAQDSSGCFSSRRYINGWDLYGAFIDNKMEKQHTLWRLVEKWACYEEAVKTETEKLTNDQKEIRAKLGEQGFRAMEELGDDYFFCYLD
;
A
#
# COMPACT_ATOMS: atom_id res chain seq x y z
N MET A 1 17.09 -3.01 -46.44
CA MET A 1 17.26 -2.66 -45.02
C MET A 1 16.18 -3.42 -44.28
N ASP A 2 16.54 -4.55 -43.72
CA ASP A 2 15.59 -5.38 -42.98
C ASP A 2 15.40 -4.79 -41.57
N PRO A 3 14.15 -4.71 -41.07
CA PRO A 3 13.91 -4.24 -39.72
C PRO A 3 14.55 -5.21 -38.72
N PHE A 4 15.34 -4.67 -37.80
CA PHE A 4 15.92 -5.42 -36.69
C PHE A 4 14.81 -6.20 -35.96
N PRO A 5 14.94 -7.52 -35.77
CA PRO A 5 13.96 -8.28 -35.01
C PRO A 5 13.94 -7.76 -33.57
N SER A 6 12.75 -7.36 -33.11
CA SER A 6 12.52 -6.99 -31.73
C SER A 6 12.94 -8.15 -30.81
N PRO A 7 13.71 -7.90 -29.73
CA PRO A 7 14.13 -8.96 -28.84
C PRO A 7 12.88 -9.60 -28.22
N GLN A 8 12.64 -10.86 -28.58
CA GLN A 8 11.59 -11.66 -27.95
C GLN A 8 12.04 -11.98 -26.53
N SER A 9 11.59 -11.15 -25.58
CA SER A 9 11.74 -11.37 -24.14
C SER A 9 10.81 -12.50 -23.72
N SER A 10 11.22 -13.74 -23.99
CA SER A 10 10.57 -14.92 -23.40
C SER A 10 11.07 -15.05 -21.96
N ARG A 11 10.60 -14.19 -21.05
CA ARG A 11 10.80 -14.44 -19.63
C ARG A 11 9.99 -15.69 -19.28
N PRO A 12 10.62 -16.75 -18.73
CA PRO A 12 9.89 -17.94 -18.34
C PRO A 12 8.82 -17.54 -17.33
N ASN A 13 7.60 -17.99 -17.58
CA ASN A 13 6.43 -17.86 -16.72
C ASN A 13 6.57 -18.75 -15.45
N SER A 14 7.80 -18.90 -14.96
CA SER A 14 8.08 -19.54 -13.69
C SER A 14 7.47 -18.65 -12.62
N PHE A 15 6.53 -19.22 -11.89
CA PHE A 15 5.91 -18.67 -10.69
C PHE A 15 7.01 -18.27 -9.69
N ILE A 16 7.58 -17.08 -9.87
CA ILE A 16 8.57 -16.53 -8.95
C ILE A 16 7.78 -16.13 -7.72
N GLN A 17 7.75 -17.02 -6.72
CA GLN A 17 7.59 -16.60 -5.34
C GLN A 17 8.80 -15.70 -5.06
N PRO A 18 8.63 -14.38 -4.93
CA PRO A 18 9.76 -13.59 -4.54
C PRO A 18 9.94 -13.87 -3.06
N LEU A 19 10.99 -14.61 -2.72
CA LEU A 19 11.67 -14.44 -1.44
C LEU A 19 12.27 -13.02 -1.45
N HIS A 20 11.41 -12.01 -1.38
CA HIS A 20 11.85 -10.67 -1.01
C HIS A 20 12.55 -10.79 0.33
N HIS A 21 13.62 -10.01 0.49
CA HIS A 21 14.36 -9.98 1.74
C HIS A 21 13.36 -9.74 2.89
N PRO A 22 13.52 -10.40 4.06
CA PRO A 22 12.65 -10.14 5.21
C PRO A 22 12.59 -8.64 5.56
N ASP A 23 13.68 -7.92 5.29
CA ASP A 23 13.81 -6.48 5.55
C ASP A 23 13.36 -5.58 4.38
N SER A 24 12.85 -6.14 3.28
CA SER A 24 12.34 -5.35 2.16
C SER A 24 11.07 -4.59 2.56
N LEU A 25 11.04 -3.29 2.29
CA LEU A 25 9.86 -2.44 2.44
C LEU A 25 9.10 -2.34 1.11
N TYR A 26 7.78 -2.23 1.20
CA TYR A 26 6.87 -2.10 0.06
C TYR A 26 6.38 -0.66 -0.02
N PHE A 27 7.00 0.15 -0.87
CA PHE A 27 6.67 1.55 -1.00
C PHE A 27 5.53 1.76 -1.99
N ILE A 28 4.50 2.50 -1.59
CA ILE A 28 3.49 3.03 -2.51
C ILE A 28 3.93 4.43 -2.91
N GLU A 29 4.18 4.62 -4.20
CA GLU A 29 4.78 5.83 -4.78
C GLU A 29 4.11 6.18 -6.11
N LYS A 30 4.24 7.44 -6.54
CA LYS A 30 3.94 7.83 -7.93
C LYS A 30 5.09 7.37 -8.83
N SER A 31 4.76 6.84 -10.00
CA SER A 31 5.75 6.53 -11.03
C SER A 31 6.32 7.86 -11.52
N PRO A 32 7.66 8.04 -11.52
CA PRO A 32 8.27 9.24 -12.04
C PRO A 32 8.17 9.28 -13.56
N TRP A 33 9.00 10.11 -14.19
CA TRP A 33 9.07 10.22 -15.64
C TRP A 33 9.38 8.88 -16.33
N GLY A 34 8.81 8.70 -17.53
CA GLY A 34 9.05 7.54 -18.39
C GLY A 34 8.12 6.35 -18.11
N GLN A 35 8.39 5.25 -18.81
CA GLN A 35 7.68 3.98 -18.62
C GLN A 35 8.59 3.01 -17.87
N CYS A 36 8.05 2.32 -16.87
CA CYS A 36 8.76 1.26 -16.17
C CYS A 36 8.09 -0.08 -16.44
N GLU A 37 8.87 -1.11 -16.73
CA GLU A 37 8.34 -2.46 -16.90
C GLU A 37 7.88 -3.01 -15.54
N CYS A 38 6.65 -3.49 -15.45
CA CYS A 38 6.16 -4.17 -14.25
C CYS A 38 6.92 -5.50 -14.07
N ALA A 39 7.47 -5.76 -12.89
CA ALA A 39 8.11 -7.04 -12.59
C ALA A 39 7.11 -8.22 -12.43
N GLY A 40 5.80 -7.94 -12.44
CA GLY A 40 4.74 -8.93 -12.27
C GLY A 40 3.90 -9.23 -13.51
N CYS A 41 4.03 -8.45 -14.59
CA CYS A 41 3.34 -8.66 -15.86
C CYS A 41 4.10 -7.97 -17.00
N ASP A 42 3.73 -8.24 -18.26
CA ASP A 42 4.41 -7.66 -19.44
C ASP A 42 3.93 -6.23 -19.80
N GLU A 43 3.23 -5.56 -18.88
CA GLU A 43 2.70 -4.21 -19.07
C GLU A 43 3.63 -3.15 -18.46
N PHE A 44 3.64 -1.96 -19.08
CA PHE A 44 4.36 -0.80 -18.56
C PHE A 44 3.51 -0.02 -17.56
N ILE A 45 4.15 0.43 -16.49
CA ILE A 45 3.64 1.43 -15.55
C ILE A 45 3.94 2.80 -16.15
N THR A 46 2.90 3.61 -16.37
CA THR A 46 3.07 4.94 -17.00
C THR A 46 3.48 6.00 -15.99
N ALA A 47 4.01 7.12 -16.46
CA ALA A 47 4.40 8.23 -15.59
C ALA A 47 3.17 8.83 -14.89
N GLY A 48 3.30 9.12 -13.59
CA GLY A 48 2.22 9.63 -12.75
C GLY A 48 1.30 8.57 -12.15
N GLU A 49 1.30 7.33 -12.66
CA GLU A 49 0.53 6.24 -12.07
C GLU A 49 1.07 5.84 -10.68
N TYR A 50 0.17 5.49 -9.78
CA TYR A 50 0.58 4.91 -8.50
C TYR A 50 1.05 3.47 -8.68
N ARG A 51 2.19 3.15 -8.06
CA ARG A 51 2.83 1.83 -8.15
C ARG A 51 3.31 1.35 -6.79
N LEU A 52 3.60 0.06 -6.72
CA LEU A 52 4.29 -0.55 -5.60
C LEU A 52 5.74 -0.78 -5.99
N SER A 53 6.68 -0.43 -5.11
CA SER A 53 8.09 -0.65 -5.32
C SER A 53 8.75 -1.32 -4.11
N VAL A 54 9.53 -2.37 -4.35
CA VAL A 54 10.16 -3.18 -3.30
C VAL A 54 11.59 -2.74 -3.11
N PHE A 55 11.98 -2.37 -1.89
CA PHE A 55 13.35 -1.95 -1.59
C PHE A 55 13.90 -2.51 -0.27
N PRO A 56 15.11 -3.10 -0.26
CA PRO A 56 15.89 -3.44 -1.45
C PRO A 56 15.12 -4.41 -2.37
N GLY A 57 15.38 -4.33 -3.67
CA GLY A 57 14.82 -5.24 -4.66
C GLY A 57 15.28 -6.68 -4.41
N ALA A 58 14.57 -7.64 -4.98
CA ALA A 58 14.93 -9.05 -4.98
C ALA A 58 15.71 -9.46 -6.23
N PHE A 59 15.62 -8.72 -7.33
CA PHE A 59 16.12 -9.18 -8.62
C PHE A 59 17.33 -8.39 -9.15
N GLY A 60 18.30 -9.14 -9.67
CA GLY A 60 19.45 -8.61 -10.41
C GLY A 60 20.62 -8.15 -9.55
N PRO A 61 21.80 -7.93 -10.18
CA PRO A 61 23.02 -7.51 -9.49
C PRO A 61 22.91 -6.11 -8.86
N TYR A 62 21.90 -5.34 -9.25
CA TYR A 62 21.64 -3.98 -8.78
C TYR A 62 20.43 -3.88 -7.84
N SER A 63 19.94 -5.00 -7.31
CA SER A 63 18.76 -5.04 -6.43
C SER A 63 18.92 -4.21 -5.15
N LYS A 64 20.17 -3.98 -4.72
CA LYS A 64 20.50 -3.11 -3.57
C LYS A 64 20.32 -1.62 -3.88
N THR A 65 20.38 -1.23 -5.15
CA THR A 65 20.34 0.18 -5.58
C THR A 65 19.10 0.54 -6.37
N HIS A 66 18.42 -0.44 -6.98
CA HIS A 66 17.19 -0.25 -7.73
C HIS A 66 16.05 -1.07 -7.13
N PRO A 67 14.87 -0.45 -6.96
CA PRO A 67 13.70 -1.17 -6.50
C PRO A 67 13.10 -2.02 -7.62
N ASP A 68 12.49 -3.14 -7.26
CA ASP A 68 11.59 -3.84 -8.18
C ASP A 68 10.24 -3.11 -8.18
N VAL A 69 9.71 -2.77 -9.35
CA VAL A 69 8.44 -2.03 -9.48
C VAL A 69 7.33 -2.91 -10.01
N TYR A 70 6.12 -2.72 -9.46
CA TYR A 70 4.94 -3.51 -9.77
C TYR A 70 3.71 -2.59 -9.87
N HIS A 71 2.76 -2.94 -10.72
CA HIS A 71 1.39 -2.50 -10.48
C HIS A 71 0.93 -3.01 -9.11
N ILE A 72 0.20 -2.18 -8.37
CA ILE A 72 -0.32 -2.56 -7.04
C ILE A 72 -1.20 -3.82 -7.15
N ARG A 73 -2.02 -3.90 -8.21
CA ARG A 73 -2.87 -5.07 -8.52
C ARG A 73 -2.07 -6.35 -8.77
N CYS A 74 -0.94 -6.26 -9.48
CA CYS A 74 -0.10 -7.42 -9.81
C CYS A 74 0.59 -7.97 -8.57
N PHE A 75 0.92 -7.10 -7.61
CA PHE A 75 1.50 -7.52 -6.35
C PHE A 75 0.45 -8.17 -5.44
N GLU A 76 -0.73 -7.58 -5.31
CA GLU A 76 -1.79 -8.09 -4.40
C GLU A 76 -2.47 -9.38 -4.87
N HIS A 77 -2.45 -9.69 -6.17
CA HIS A 77 -3.04 -10.92 -6.70
C HIS A 77 -2.34 -12.19 -6.20
N LYS A 78 -1.10 -12.06 -5.73
CA LYS A 78 -0.38 -13.12 -5.07
C LYS A 78 -0.81 -13.11 -3.59
N ASP A 79 -1.23 -14.23 -3.01
CA ASP A 79 -1.80 -14.38 -1.64
C ASP A 79 -1.06 -13.66 -0.47
N TYR A 80 0.11 -13.07 -0.72
CA TYR A 80 0.80 -12.13 0.14
C TYR A 80 -0.06 -10.98 0.66
N ALA A 81 -1.07 -10.50 -0.07
CA ALA A 81 -1.96 -9.42 0.39
C ALA A 81 -2.76 -9.78 1.66
N LEU A 82 -2.79 -11.06 2.06
CA LEU A 82 -3.43 -11.52 3.28
C LEU A 82 -2.45 -11.69 4.45
N ARG A 83 -1.14 -11.57 4.22
CA ARG A 83 -0.15 -11.86 5.25
C ARG A 83 0.17 -10.63 6.10
N LYS A 84 0.22 -10.82 7.42
CA LYS A 84 0.51 -9.77 8.40
C LYS A 84 1.85 -9.08 8.15
N ASP A 85 2.88 -9.86 7.81
CA ASP A 85 4.23 -9.36 7.54
C ASP A 85 4.28 -8.49 6.28
N PHE A 86 3.50 -8.81 5.25
CA PHE A 86 3.38 -7.95 4.08
C PHE A 86 2.74 -6.62 4.45
N ILE A 87 1.57 -6.65 5.11
CA ILE A 87 0.84 -5.44 5.49
C ILE A 87 1.69 -4.53 6.39
N ASN A 88 2.46 -5.10 7.31
CA ASN A 88 3.39 -4.36 8.17
C ASN A 88 4.50 -3.63 7.41
N ARG A 89 4.88 -4.12 6.23
CA ARG A 89 5.99 -3.57 5.43
C ARG A 89 5.52 -2.58 4.35
N ILE A 90 4.20 -2.45 4.13
CA ILE A 90 3.63 -1.37 3.31
C ILE A 90 3.97 -0.02 3.96
N THR A 91 4.57 0.85 3.15
CA THR A 91 5.02 2.19 3.52
C THR A 91 4.58 3.18 2.44
N PRO A 92 3.71 4.16 2.72
CA PRO A 92 3.48 5.26 1.78
C PRO A 92 4.79 6.04 1.59
N LEU A 93 5.17 6.38 0.36
CA LEU A 93 6.34 7.22 0.11
C LEU A 93 5.93 8.70 0.21
N SER A 94 6.28 9.34 1.32
CA SER A 94 5.94 10.74 1.65
C SER A 94 7.16 11.47 2.20
N LEU A 95 7.01 12.77 2.52
CA LEU A 95 8.04 13.55 3.20
C LEU A 95 8.45 12.96 4.56
N SER A 96 7.60 12.19 5.23
CA SER A 96 7.92 11.60 6.53
C SER A 96 8.65 10.25 6.40
N THR A 97 8.58 9.60 5.24
CA THR A 97 9.07 8.22 5.06
C THR A 97 10.16 8.07 4.01
N TRP A 98 10.45 9.10 3.19
CA TRP A 98 11.42 9.02 2.09
C TRP A 98 12.81 8.57 2.53
N THR A 99 13.24 8.94 3.75
CA THR A 99 14.55 8.56 4.30
C THR A 99 14.72 7.04 4.40
N LYS A 100 13.61 6.30 4.62
CA LYS A 100 13.61 4.83 4.68
C LYS A 100 13.95 4.18 3.33
N ARG A 101 13.80 4.92 2.24
CA ARG A 101 14.15 4.46 0.89
C ARG A 101 15.63 4.63 0.56
N GLY A 102 16.40 5.32 1.42
CA GLY A 102 17.86 5.42 1.31
C GLY A 102 18.36 6.22 0.10
N ARG A 103 17.51 7.01 -0.55
CA ARG A 103 17.82 7.75 -1.78
C ARG A 103 17.50 9.23 -1.65
N ARG A 104 18.46 10.09 -2.01
CA ARG A 104 18.31 11.57 -1.94
C ARG A 104 17.60 12.17 -3.14
N ASP A 105 17.65 11.52 -4.30
CA ASP A 105 16.98 12.00 -5.52
C ASP A 105 15.43 11.96 -5.42
N LEU A 106 14.91 11.29 -4.40
CA LEU A 106 13.49 11.28 -4.06
C LEU A 106 13.00 12.64 -3.52
N LEU A 107 13.91 13.52 -3.10
CA LEU A 107 13.59 14.89 -2.68
C LEU A 107 13.03 15.76 -3.80
N THR A 108 13.15 15.30 -5.04
CA THR A 108 12.50 15.96 -6.20
C THR A 108 10.97 15.90 -6.14
N GLY A 109 10.38 15.11 -5.22
CA GLY A 109 8.94 15.06 -4.98
C GLY A 109 8.15 14.24 -6.00
N PHE A 110 8.71 13.93 -7.17
CA PHE A 110 7.99 13.22 -8.25
C PHE A 110 7.51 11.80 -7.89
N HIS A 111 8.10 11.19 -6.86
CA HIS A 111 7.72 9.85 -6.41
C HIS A 111 6.74 9.91 -5.23
N MET A 112 6.62 11.06 -4.58
CA MET A 112 5.84 11.18 -3.36
C MET A 112 4.35 11.10 -3.67
N ILE A 113 3.62 10.45 -2.78
CA ILE A 113 2.17 10.44 -2.83
C ILE A 113 1.60 11.66 -2.07
N PRO A 114 0.41 12.13 -2.45
CA PRO A 114 -0.25 13.20 -1.73
C PRO A 114 -0.62 12.76 -0.31
N ARG A 115 -0.72 13.75 0.58
CA ARG A 115 -0.96 13.56 2.01
C ARG A 115 -2.25 12.79 2.31
N GLY A 116 -3.30 13.01 1.51
CA GLY A 116 -4.56 12.26 1.65
C GLY A 116 -4.40 10.77 1.38
N LEU A 117 -3.65 10.40 0.34
CA LEU A 117 -3.39 9.00 0.03
C LEU A 117 -2.51 8.33 1.09
N GLU A 118 -1.51 9.04 1.64
CA GLU A 118 -0.75 8.57 2.80
C GLU A 118 -1.68 8.17 3.96
N TYR A 119 -2.66 9.02 4.30
CA TYR A 119 -3.62 8.71 5.37
C TYR A 119 -4.50 7.52 5.06
N LEU A 120 -4.98 7.41 3.82
CA LEU A 120 -5.77 6.26 3.40
C LEU A 120 -4.97 4.95 3.50
N ILE A 121 -3.71 4.94 3.09
CA ILE A 121 -2.84 3.75 3.17
C ILE A 121 -2.56 3.35 4.62
N LEU A 122 -2.23 4.33 5.48
CA LEU A 122 -1.99 4.06 6.90
C LEU A 122 -3.26 3.53 7.60
N HIS A 123 -4.43 4.10 7.28
CA HIS A 123 -5.70 3.63 7.80
C HIS A 123 -6.03 2.22 7.29
N TYR A 124 -5.85 1.97 6.00
CA TYR A 124 -6.01 0.66 5.38
C TYR A 124 -5.15 -0.38 6.11
N LYS A 125 -3.86 -0.09 6.32
CA LYS A 125 -2.91 -0.95 7.04
C LYS A 125 -3.43 -1.29 8.45
N LYS A 126 -3.82 -0.28 9.22
CA LYS A 126 -4.36 -0.46 10.58
C LYS A 126 -5.59 -1.34 10.60
N GLN A 127 -6.55 -1.11 9.70
CA GLN A 127 -7.74 -1.94 9.62
C GLN A 127 -7.35 -3.35 9.21
N ARG A 128 -6.62 -3.52 8.12
CA ARG A 128 -6.26 -4.85 7.59
C ARG A 128 -5.55 -5.73 8.63
N LEU A 129 -4.69 -5.16 9.46
CA LEU A 129 -4.03 -5.89 10.56
C LEU A 129 -5.01 -6.38 11.63
N LYS A 130 -5.98 -5.54 12.05
CA LYS A 130 -7.04 -5.95 12.99
C LYS A 130 -7.86 -7.10 12.44
N TRP A 131 -8.15 -7.06 11.14
CA TRP A 131 -8.91 -8.10 10.46
C TRP A 131 -8.16 -9.43 10.39
N ILE A 132 -6.86 -9.39 10.10
CA ILE A 132 -6.00 -10.57 10.14
C ILE A 132 -5.99 -11.18 11.54
N GLU A 133 -5.82 -10.36 12.58
CA GLU A 133 -5.82 -10.80 13.97
C GLU A 133 -7.14 -11.47 14.39
N VAL A 134 -8.29 -10.87 14.05
CA VAL A 134 -9.62 -11.48 14.31
C VAL A 134 -9.75 -12.83 13.63
N ARG A 135 -9.32 -12.95 12.36
CA ARG A 135 -9.35 -14.21 11.61
C ARG A 135 -8.45 -15.27 12.23
N GLU A 136 -7.23 -14.92 12.60
CA GLU A 136 -6.27 -15.84 13.24
C GLU A 136 -6.82 -16.36 14.58
N ASN A 137 -7.44 -15.48 15.38
CA ASN A 137 -8.07 -15.86 16.65
C ASN A 137 -9.27 -16.79 16.47
N GLN A 138 -10.10 -16.57 15.44
CA GLN A 138 -11.23 -17.44 15.11
C GLN A 138 -10.77 -18.85 14.71
N LEU A 139 -9.68 -18.96 13.95
CA LEU A 139 -9.10 -20.25 13.56
C LEU A 139 -8.52 -21.00 14.76
N ALA A 140 -7.79 -20.31 15.65
CA ALA A 140 -7.24 -20.92 16.86
C ALA A 140 -8.34 -21.41 17.84
N GLY A 141 -9.48 -20.73 17.89
CA GLY A 141 -10.62 -21.14 18.72
C GLY A 141 -11.37 -22.37 18.20
N ALA A 142 -11.33 -22.65 16.89
CA ALA A 142 -12.03 -23.79 16.30
C ALA A 142 -11.38 -25.14 16.65
N ASP A 143 -10.05 -25.17 16.79
CA ASP A 143 -9.29 -26.40 17.03
C ASP A 143 -9.44 -26.93 18.47
N THR A 144 -9.79 -26.07 19.43
CA THR A 144 -9.92 -26.44 20.85
C THR A 144 -11.30 -27.01 21.21
N GLY A 145 -12.29 -26.92 20.32
CA GLY A 145 -13.67 -27.38 20.56
C GLY A 145 -13.97 -28.83 20.17
N SER A 146 -12.99 -29.59 19.64
CA SER A 146 -13.20 -30.96 19.12
C SER A 146 -12.37 -32.03 19.83
N THR A 147 -12.20 -31.91 21.15
CA THR A 147 -11.82 -33.08 21.97
C THR A 147 -12.92 -33.32 23.00
N ALA A 148 -13.71 -34.35 22.72
CA ALA A 148 -14.72 -34.87 23.62
C ALA A 148 -14.09 -35.22 24.98
N SER A 149 -14.84 -34.89 26.02
CA SER A 149 -14.80 -35.47 27.36
C SER A 149 -14.36 -36.93 27.36
N GLY A 150 -13.14 -37.19 27.83
CA GLY A 150 -12.65 -38.55 28.05
C GLY A 150 -11.22 -38.59 28.58
N GLY A 151 -11.04 -38.45 29.89
CA GLY A 151 -9.84 -38.94 30.57
C GLY A 151 -9.14 -37.94 31.48
N LEU A 152 -9.41 -38.05 32.79
CA LEU A 152 -8.50 -37.63 33.86
C LEU A 152 -7.12 -38.29 33.68
N ILE A 153 -6.05 -37.49 33.58
CA ILE A 153 -4.78 -37.78 34.27
C ILE A 153 -3.92 -36.52 34.43
N ASP A 154 -3.40 -36.39 35.66
CA ASP A 154 -2.36 -35.50 36.15
C ASP A 154 -1.08 -35.49 35.29
N ALA A 155 -0.44 -34.32 35.15
CA ALA A 155 0.96 -34.13 35.54
C ALA A 155 1.45 -32.70 35.24
N SER A 156 1.92 -32.07 36.30
CA SER A 156 2.72 -30.84 36.36
C SER A 156 3.97 -30.91 35.47
N VAL A 157 4.12 -29.96 34.52
CA VAL A 157 5.41 -29.63 33.90
C VAL A 157 5.53 -28.11 33.75
N ASN A 158 6.41 -27.54 34.58
CA ASN A 158 6.91 -26.18 34.46
C ASN A 158 7.70 -26.02 33.16
N THR A 159 7.28 -25.11 32.28
CA THR A 159 8.08 -24.69 31.12
C THR A 159 8.31 -23.18 31.16
N THR A 160 9.58 -22.81 31.20
CA THR A 160 10.15 -21.47 31.32
C THR A 160 9.87 -20.60 30.08
N PRO A 161 9.69 -19.27 30.19
CA PRO A 161 9.40 -18.42 29.04
C PRO A 161 10.61 -18.24 28.12
N SER A 162 10.33 -18.32 26.82
CA SER A 162 11.24 -18.07 25.71
C SER A 162 11.67 -16.60 25.63
N ALA A 163 12.94 -16.39 25.31
CA ALA A 163 13.63 -15.10 25.24
C ALA A 163 12.94 -14.08 24.31
N GLN A 164 12.76 -12.87 24.82
CA GLN A 164 12.39 -11.68 24.05
C GLN A 164 13.57 -11.28 23.15
N VAL A 165 13.28 -11.08 21.86
CA VAL A 165 14.21 -10.47 20.91
C VAL A 165 14.06 -8.96 21.05
N ASP A 166 15.08 -8.31 21.62
CA ASP A 166 15.22 -6.86 21.65
C ASP A 166 15.44 -6.34 20.23
N GLY A 167 14.44 -5.64 19.69
CA GLY A 167 14.44 -5.02 18.38
C GLY A 167 13.95 -3.57 18.45
N GLN A 168 14.90 -2.70 18.80
CA GLN A 168 14.99 -1.24 18.66
C GLN A 168 13.81 -0.47 18.02
N ASP A 169 13.27 0.45 18.82
CA ASP A 169 12.98 1.86 18.51
C ASP A 169 12.38 2.20 17.14
N ALA A 170 11.20 1.66 16.86
CA ALA A 170 10.23 2.46 16.12
C ALA A 170 9.67 3.49 17.09
N GLN A 171 10.13 4.75 17.00
CA GLN A 171 9.47 5.88 17.63
C GLN A 171 7.97 5.80 17.31
N ASP A 172 7.22 5.40 18.32
CA ASP A 172 5.78 5.38 18.35
C ASP A 172 5.33 6.84 18.22
N SER A 173 5.19 7.28 16.98
CA SER A 173 4.32 8.39 16.60
C SER A 173 2.86 7.91 16.72
N SER A 174 2.55 7.29 17.87
CA SER A 174 1.23 6.87 18.35
C SER A 174 0.41 8.06 18.85
N GLY A 175 0.71 9.26 18.32
CA GLY A 175 -0.16 10.43 18.41
C GLY A 175 -1.47 10.10 17.71
N CYS A 176 -2.42 9.59 18.49
CA CYS A 176 -3.86 9.49 18.24
C CYS A 176 -4.32 9.66 16.78
N PHE A 177 -3.94 8.72 15.90
CA PHE A 177 -4.55 8.59 14.55
C PHE A 177 -6.03 8.12 14.61
N SER A 178 -6.62 8.04 15.79
CA SER A 178 -7.97 7.50 16.02
C SER A 178 -9.08 8.55 15.93
N SER A 179 -8.77 9.83 15.76
CA SER A 179 -9.78 10.82 15.39
C SER A 179 -9.99 10.77 13.89
N ARG A 180 -11.22 10.44 13.45
CA ARG A 180 -11.64 10.60 12.06
C ARG A 180 -11.08 11.91 11.51
N ARG A 181 -10.40 11.85 10.37
CA ARG A 181 -9.92 13.07 9.72
C ARG A 181 -11.10 13.71 9.03
N TYR A 182 -11.78 14.56 9.78
CA TYR A 182 -12.70 15.53 9.24
C TYR A 182 -11.89 16.69 8.69
N ILE A 183 -11.96 16.90 7.40
CA ILE A 183 -11.42 18.08 6.74
C ILE A 183 -12.63 18.86 6.27
N ASN A 184 -12.86 20.02 6.86
CA ASN A 184 -14.05 20.84 6.59
C ASN A 184 -15.38 20.08 6.76
N GLY A 185 -15.42 19.14 7.73
CA GLY A 185 -16.59 18.31 8.01
C GLY A 185 -16.75 17.07 7.11
N TRP A 186 -15.86 16.87 6.13
CA TRP A 186 -15.88 15.71 5.24
C TRP A 186 -15.05 14.55 5.80
N ASP A 187 -15.61 13.33 5.82
CA ASP A 187 -14.99 12.12 6.36
C ASP A 187 -14.20 11.36 5.27
N LEU A 188 -12.88 11.59 5.23
CA LEU A 188 -11.98 10.93 4.29
C LEU A 188 -12.08 9.40 4.34
N TYR A 189 -12.14 8.83 5.54
CA TYR A 189 -12.17 7.37 5.68
C TYR A 189 -13.52 6.82 5.27
N GLY A 190 -14.62 7.45 5.68
CA GLY A 190 -15.97 7.06 5.27
C GLY A 190 -16.19 7.10 3.75
N ALA A 191 -15.51 8.01 3.04
CA ALA A 191 -15.60 8.10 1.59
C ALA A 191 -14.87 6.97 0.86
N PHE A 192 -13.78 6.44 1.41
CA PHE A 192 -12.89 5.49 0.72
C PHE A 192 -12.94 4.07 1.26
N ILE A 193 -13.22 3.90 2.54
CA ILE A 193 -13.12 2.64 3.27
C ILE A 193 -14.50 2.34 3.86
N ASP A 194 -15.17 1.31 3.33
CA ASP A 194 -16.36 0.76 3.97
C ASP A 194 -15.91 -0.01 5.23
N ASN A 195 -16.70 0.12 6.30
CA ASN A 195 -16.51 -0.65 7.52
C ASN A 195 -16.68 -2.16 7.30
N LYS A 196 -17.31 -2.58 6.18
CA LYS A 196 -17.52 -3.98 5.78
C LYS A 196 -16.30 -4.59 5.08
N MET A 197 -15.13 -4.48 5.71
CA MET A 197 -13.82 -4.83 5.13
C MET A 197 -13.58 -6.33 4.83
N GLU A 198 -14.56 -7.23 5.02
CA GLU A 198 -14.35 -8.69 4.89
C GLU A 198 -13.89 -9.14 3.51
N LYS A 199 -14.36 -8.52 2.40
CA LYS A 199 -14.20 -9.14 1.08
C LYS A 199 -13.85 -8.22 -0.09
N GLN A 200 -13.83 -6.89 0.06
CA GLN A 200 -13.88 -6.03 -1.14
C GLN A 200 -12.84 -4.91 -1.27
N HIS A 201 -12.09 -4.60 -0.21
CA HIS A 201 -11.12 -3.49 -0.23
C HIS A 201 -9.68 -4.03 -0.28
N THR A 202 -9.18 -4.17 -1.50
CA THR A 202 -7.75 -4.32 -1.78
C THR A 202 -7.09 -2.93 -1.77
N LEU A 203 -5.79 -2.88 -1.51
CA LEU A 203 -5.03 -1.62 -1.57
C LEU A 203 -5.10 -1.01 -2.97
N TRP A 204 -5.06 -1.83 -4.03
CA TRP A 204 -5.13 -1.34 -5.41
C TRP A 204 -6.44 -0.61 -5.69
N ARG A 205 -7.59 -1.11 -5.19
CA ARG A 205 -8.89 -0.44 -5.36
C ARG A 205 -8.96 0.87 -4.59
N LEU A 206 -8.38 0.91 -3.39
CA LEU A 206 -8.29 2.14 -2.59
C LEU A 206 -7.50 3.22 -3.35
N VAL A 207 -6.34 2.84 -3.88
CA VAL A 207 -5.44 3.75 -4.61
C VAL A 207 -6.03 4.15 -5.96
N GLU A 208 -6.64 3.22 -6.70
CA GLU A 208 -7.32 3.51 -7.98
C GLU A 208 -8.49 4.48 -7.76
N LYS A 209 -9.32 4.22 -6.74
CA LYS A 209 -10.40 5.15 -6.38
C LYS A 209 -9.85 6.54 -6.04
N TRP A 210 -8.72 6.62 -5.32
CA TRP A 210 -8.08 7.90 -5.03
C TRP A 210 -7.63 8.60 -6.32
N ALA A 211 -6.99 7.89 -7.23
CA ALA A 211 -6.55 8.43 -8.51
C ALA A 211 -7.71 9.01 -9.32
N CYS A 212 -8.85 8.31 -9.38
CA CYS A 212 -10.06 8.81 -10.06
C CYS A 212 -10.58 10.11 -9.42
N TYR A 213 -10.53 10.21 -8.08
CA TYR A 213 -10.98 11.41 -7.37
C TYR A 213 -10.00 12.58 -7.58
N GLU A 214 -8.70 12.32 -7.52
CA GLU A 214 -7.64 13.31 -7.79
C GLU A 214 -7.78 13.86 -9.22
N GLU A 215 -7.98 13.00 -10.22
CA GLU A 215 -8.17 13.40 -11.61
C GLU A 215 -9.46 14.24 -11.78
N ALA A 216 -10.57 13.80 -11.17
CA ALA A 216 -11.83 14.54 -11.20
C ALA A 216 -11.69 15.93 -10.55
N VAL A 217 -10.84 16.08 -9.53
CA VAL A 217 -10.59 17.38 -8.89
C VAL A 217 -9.74 18.29 -9.77
N LYS A 218 -8.67 17.76 -10.37
CA LYS A 218 -7.74 18.54 -11.21
C LYS A 218 -8.30 18.92 -12.59
N THR A 219 -9.30 18.20 -13.09
CA THR A 219 -9.89 18.44 -14.42
C THR A 219 -10.82 19.66 -14.41
N GLU A 220 -10.72 20.56 -15.39
CA GLU A 220 -11.64 21.69 -15.51
C GLU A 220 -13.10 21.21 -15.65
N THR A 221 -14.05 21.93 -15.04
CA THR A 221 -15.48 21.53 -14.99
C THR A 221 -16.09 21.24 -16.36
N GLU A 222 -15.68 22.01 -17.38
CA GLU A 222 -16.16 21.87 -18.77
C GLU A 222 -15.62 20.61 -19.46
N LYS A 223 -14.46 20.11 -19.02
CA LYS A 223 -13.74 18.97 -19.60
C LYS A 223 -14.04 17.65 -18.87
N LEU A 224 -14.85 17.67 -17.81
CA LEU A 224 -15.15 16.46 -17.05
C LEU A 224 -15.92 15.43 -17.87
N THR A 225 -15.50 14.18 -17.78
CA THR A 225 -16.28 13.03 -18.24
C THR A 225 -17.53 12.84 -17.38
N ASN A 226 -18.49 12.04 -17.85
CA ASN A 226 -19.70 11.73 -17.07
C ASN A 226 -19.36 11.06 -15.73
N ASP A 227 -18.39 10.14 -15.73
CA ASP A 227 -17.93 9.45 -14.53
C ASP A 227 -17.29 10.43 -13.53
N GLN A 228 -16.48 11.37 -14.02
CA GLN A 228 -15.88 12.41 -13.18
C GLN A 228 -16.93 13.37 -12.62
N LYS A 229 -17.98 13.70 -13.38
CA LYS A 229 -19.13 14.50 -12.87
C LYS A 229 -19.87 13.74 -11.77
N GLU A 230 -20.07 12.44 -11.92
CA GLU A 230 -20.68 11.60 -10.88
C GLU A 230 -19.81 11.57 -9.61
N ILE A 231 -18.49 11.43 -9.76
CA ILE A 231 -17.54 11.50 -8.63
C ILE A 231 -17.64 12.85 -7.92
N ARG A 232 -17.64 13.97 -8.66
CA ARG A 232 -17.80 15.31 -8.06
C ARG A 232 -19.13 15.47 -7.34
N ALA A 233 -20.23 14.99 -7.93
CA ALA A 233 -21.53 15.02 -7.30
C ALA A 233 -21.55 14.20 -5.99
N LYS A 234 -20.91 13.03 -5.97
CA LYS A 234 -20.76 12.19 -4.78
C LYS A 234 -19.89 12.84 -3.70
N LEU A 235 -18.83 13.54 -4.09
CA LEU A 235 -17.97 14.27 -3.17
C LEU A 235 -18.71 15.43 -2.50
N GLY A 236 -19.55 16.13 -3.27
CA GLY A 236 -20.12 17.41 -2.87
C GLY A 236 -19.04 18.48 -2.71
N GLU A 237 -19.47 19.71 -2.41
CA GLU A 237 -18.57 20.86 -2.28
C GLU A 237 -17.51 20.67 -1.17
N GLN A 238 -17.91 20.10 -0.04
CA GLN A 238 -17.00 19.85 1.09
C GLN A 238 -15.94 18.81 0.75
N GLY A 239 -16.33 17.71 0.10
CA GLY A 239 -15.40 16.67 -0.33
C GLY A 239 -14.45 17.15 -1.41
N PHE A 240 -14.93 17.99 -2.33
CA PHE A 240 -14.10 18.60 -3.36
C PHE A 240 -12.98 19.45 -2.75
N ARG A 241 -13.32 20.40 -1.87
CA ARG A 241 -12.32 21.25 -1.18
C ARG A 241 -11.35 20.45 -0.32
N ALA A 242 -11.86 19.43 0.38
CA ALA A 242 -11.02 18.54 1.17
C ALA A 242 -10.02 17.76 0.30
N MET A 243 -10.44 17.32 -0.89
CA MET A 243 -9.55 16.64 -1.83
C MET A 243 -8.51 17.58 -2.45
N GLU A 244 -8.83 18.84 -2.71
CA GLU A 244 -7.84 19.85 -3.12
C GLU A 244 -6.78 20.02 -2.03
N GLU A 245 -7.20 20.26 -0.79
CA GLU A 245 -6.29 20.44 0.36
C GLU A 245 -5.42 19.20 0.63
N LEU A 246 -5.97 18.00 0.43
CA LEU A 246 -5.24 16.75 0.63
C LEU A 246 -4.39 16.32 -0.56
N GLY A 247 -4.74 16.78 -1.75
CA GLY A 247 -4.15 16.43 -3.03
C GLY A 247 -3.04 17.37 -3.48
N ASP A 248 -2.91 18.53 -2.84
CA ASP A 248 -1.81 19.46 -3.08
C ASP A 248 -0.48 18.78 -2.74
N ASP A 249 0.24 18.47 -3.82
CA ASP A 249 1.56 17.86 -3.78
C ASP A 249 2.56 18.87 -3.18
N TYR A 250 3.56 18.37 -2.47
CA TYR A 250 4.61 19.12 -1.74
C TYR A 250 5.51 20.04 -2.60
N PHE A 251 5.09 20.40 -3.82
CA PHE A 251 5.89 21.09 -4.82
C PHE A 251 6.30 22.52 -4.44
N PHE A 252 5.60 23.17 -3.50
CA PHE A 252 5.87 24.59 -3.20
C PHE A 252 6.95 24.85 -2.15
N CYS A 253 7.55 23.84 -1.51
CA CYS A 253 8.45 24.08 -0.37
C CYS A 253 9.95 23.96 -0.66
N TYR A 254 10.39 23.69 -1.89
CA TYR A 254 11.81 23.42 -2.19
C TYR A 254 12.41 24.22 -3.37
N LEU A 255 11.75 25.29 -3.81
CA LEU A 255 12.26 26.17 -4.86
C LEU A 255 12.64 27.58 -4.38
N ASP A 256 12.63 27.83 -3.05
CA ASP A 256 13.11 29.07 -2.43
C ASP A 256 14.48 28.90 -1.76
#